data_AF-A0A934YM87-F1
#
_entry.id   AF-A0A934YM87-F1
#
_cell.length_a   1.000
_cell.length_b   1.000
_cell.length_c   1.000
_cell.angle_alpha   90.00
_cell.angle_beta   90.00
_cell.angle_gamma   90.00
#
_symmetry.space_group_name_H-M   'P 1'
#
loop_
_entity.id
_entity.type
_entity.pdbx_description
1 polymer ?
#
loop_
_entity_poly.entity_id
_entity_poly.type
_entity_poly.pdbx_seq_one_letter_code
_entity_poly.pdbx_strand_id
1 'polypeptide(L)'
;MRSACACALSLLAACSAPALERVRLPDLDRAVFEREVQPILASQCANPTCHGRPERPLSLFAPGRFRRVPEELHLPGPLTPEELDHNYRASVALAADPAPGDDALLARKPLAGGGLYHGGGAVFDGPTDRSYRTLRAWMETGR
;
A
#
# COMPACT_ATOMS: atom_id res chain seq x y z
N MET A 1 8.82 7.81 -72.57
CA MET A 1 9.59 8.12 -71.35
C MET A 1 8.85 7.55 -70.15
N ARG A 2 9.46 6.60 -69.45
CA ARG A 2 8.95 5.98 -68.21
C ARG A 2 9.64 6.67 -67.03
N SER A 3 8.90 7.25 -66.09
CA SER A 3 9.42 7.56 -64.76
C SER A 3 8.31 7.43 -63.72
N ALA A 4 8.60 6.59 -62.73
CA ALA A 4 7.78 6.21 -61.60
C ALA A 4 7.68 7.34 -60.56
N CYS A 5 6.65 7.29 -59.72
CA CYS A 5 6.69 7.91 -58.41
C CYS A 5 6.04 6.96 -57.40
N ALA A 6 6.89 6.13 -56.79
CA ALA A 6 6.54 5.31 -55.65
C ALA A 6 6.78 6.16 -54.39
N CYS A 7 5.71 6.66 -53.76
CA CYS A 7 5.81 7.34 -52.47
C CYS A 7 5.52 6.34 -51.33
N ALA A 8 6.62 5.80 -50.81
CA ALA A 8 6.89 5.49 -49.41
C ALA A 8 5.70 5.25 -48.46
N LEU A 9 5.38 3.96 -48.24
CA LEU A 9 4.74 3.52 -47.01
C LEU A 9 5.76 3.64 -45.87
N SER A 10 5.60 4.65 -45.01
CA SER A 10 6.35 4.76 -43.76
C SER A 10 5.76 3.78 -42.74
N LEU A 11 6.58 2.81 -42.33
CA LEU A 11 6.30 1.80 -41.33
C LEU A 11 6.00 2.44 -39.96
N LEU A 12 4.78 2.28 -39.47
CA LEU A 12 4.42 2.49 -38.07
C LEU A 12 5.05 1.36 -37.24
N ALA A 13 6.30 1.53 -36.83
CA ALA A 13 6.89 0.73 -35.77
C ALA A 13 6.25 1.15 -34.43
N ALA A 14 5.05 0.63 -34.17
CA ALA A 14 4.42 0.75 -32.86
C ALA A 14 5.27 -0.02 -31.85
N CYS A 15 5.88 0.69 -30.90
CA CYS A 15 6.55 0.08 -29.77
C CYS A 15 5.55 -0.80 -29.02
N SER A 16 5.66 -2.12 -29.16
CA SER A 16 4.95 -3.10 -28.35
C SER A 16 5.56 -3.09 -26.94
N ALA A 17 5.24 -2.08 -26.14
CA ALA A 17 5.44 -2.20 -24.70
C ALA A 17 4.62 -3.41 -24.22
N PRO A 18 5.20 -4.34 -23.44
CA PRO A 18 4.42 -5.41 -22.86
C PRO A 18 3.27 -4.78 -22.08
N ALA A 19 2.05 -5.29 -22.29
CA ALA A 19 0.90 -4.85 -21.53
C ALA A 19 1.22 -5.05 -20.05
N LEU A 20 1.14 -3.98 -19.26
CA LEU A 20 1.29 -4.07 -17.82
C LEU A 20 0.26 -5.07 -17.30
N GLU A 21 0.74 -6.14 -16.68
CA GLU A 21 -0.13 -7.14 -16.09
C GLU A 21 -0.91 -6.48 -14.95
N ARG A 22 -2.23 -6.46 -15.08
CA ARG A 22 -3.12 -5.94 -14.04
C ARG A 22 -3.26 -7.00 -12.97
N VAL A 23 -2.55 -6.82 -11.86
CA VAL A 23 -2.76 -7.64 -10.67
C VAL A 23 -4.13 -7.30 -10.08
N ARG A 24 -4.96 -8.33 -9.86
CA ARG A 24 -6.18 -8.16 -9.05
C ARG A 24 -5.78 -8.07 -7.60
N LEU A 25 -6.21 -6.99 -6.95
CA LEU A 25 -6.06 -6.87 -5.50
C LEU A 25 -7.01 -7.86 -4.80
N PRO A 26 -6.59 -8.43 -3.66
CA PRO A 26 -7.46 -9.27 -2.86
C PRO A 26 -8.65 -8.46 -2.32
N ASP A 27 -9.80 -9.12 -2.21
CA ASP A 27 -10.98 -8.55 -1.56
C ASP A 27 -10.89 -8.84 -0.06
N LEU A 28 -10.31 -7.91 0.69
CA LEU A 28 -10.13 -8.01 2.14
C LEU A 28 -11.27 -7.28 2.86
N ASP A 29 -11.76 -7.80 3.99
CA ASP A 29 -12.90 -7.18 4.68
C ASP A 29 -12.56 -5.76 5.18
N ARG A 30 -13.29 -4.79 4.64
CA ARG A 30 -13.16 -3.36 4.97
C ARG A 30 -13.59 -3.05 6.40
N ALA A 31 -14.63 -3.69 6.91
CA ALA A 31 -15.11 -3.45 8.28
C ALA A 31 -14.12 -4.00 9.31
N VAL A 32 -13.46 -5.12 9.02
CA VAL A 32 -12.33 -5.63 9.82
C VAL A 32 -11.15 -4.68 9.74
N PHE A 33 -10.81 -4.20 8.53
CA PHE A 33 -9.73 -3.22 8.38
C PHE A 33 -9.94 -2.00 9.29
N GLU A 34 -11.11 -1.36 9.21
CA GLU A 34 -11.39 -0.16 9.99
C GLU A 34 -11.38 -0.41 11.50
N ARG A 35 -11.90 -1.56 11.94
CA ARG A 35 -12.02 -1.90 13.36
C ARG A 35 -10.70 -2.36 13.99
N GLU A 36 -9.88 -3.10 13.25
CA GLU A 36 -8.76 -3.87 13.83
C GLU A 36 -7.41 -3.49 13.26
N VAL A 37 -7.31 -3.27 11.94
CA VAL A 37 -6.04 -3.01 11.25
C VAL A 37 -5.68 -1.52 11.28
N GLN A 38 -6.64 -0.64 10.96
CA GLN A 38 -6.43 0.80 10.96
C GLN A 38 -5.88 1.33 12.30
N PRO A 39 -6.36 0.90 13.48
CA PRO A 39 -5.77 1.32 14.76
C PRO A 39 -4.29 0.90 14.94
N ILE A 40 -3.91 -0.27 14.44
CA ILE A 40 -2.51 -0.75 14.47
C ILE A 40 -1.65 0.15 13.58
N LEU A 41 -2.07 0.36 12.32
CA LEU A 41 -1.34 1.20 11.37
C LEU A 41 -1.23 2.65 11.87
N ALA A 42 -2.30 3.20 12.45
CA ALA A 42 -2.31 4.54 13.00
C ALA A 42 -1.34 4.72 14.18
N SER A 43 -1.27 3.74 15.08
CA SER A 43 -0.45 3.83 16.29
C SER A 43 1.02 3.49 16.05
N GLN A 44 1.30 2.53 15.17
CA GLN A 44 2.63 1.95 15.02
C GLN A 44 3.33 2.35 13.71
N CYS A 45 2.59 2.65 12.64
CA CYS A 45 3.15 2.89 11.31
C CYS A 45 3.02 4.35 10.85
N ALA A 46 1.97 5.07 11.24
CA ALA A 46 1.63 6.41 10.73
C ALA A 46 2.50 7.56 11.29
N ASN A 47 3.80 7.32 11.49
CA ASN A 47 4.76 8.36 11.83
C ASN A 47 4.85 9.38 10.66
N PRO A 48 4.72 10.71 10.92
CA PRO A 48 4.77 11.74 9.89
C PRO A 48 6.06 11.78 9.05
N THR A 49 7.19 11.31 9.58
CA THR A 49 8.46 11.27 8.83
C THR A 49 8.59 10.04 7.94
N CYS A 50 7.83 8.98 8.22
CA CYS A 50 7.93 7.69 7.54
C CYS A 50 6.73 7.45 6.61
N HIS A 51 5.51 7.31 7.15
CA HIS A 51 4.31 6.97 6.39
C HIS A 51 3.27 8.10 6.34
N GLY A 52 3.45 9.21 7.07
CA GLY A 52 2.61 10.40 6.92
C GLY A 52 3.03 11.32 5.77
N ARG A 53 3.42 10.75 4.62
CA ARG A 53 3.84 11.50 3.42
C ARG A 53 3.22 10.88 2.18
N PRO A 54 2.59 11.67 1.28
CA PRO A 54 1.81 11.14 0.17
C PRO A 54 2.64 10.41 -0.89
N GLU A 55 3.95 10.65 -0.97
CA GLU A 55 4.84 10.01 -1.95
C GLU A 55 5.24 8.58 -1.56
N ARG A 56 4.88 8.13 -0.36
CA ARG A 56 5.24 6.80 0.14
C ARG A 56 4.21 5.76 -0.34
N PRO A 57 4.66 4.56 -0.76
CA PRO A 57 3.74 3.50 -1.21
C PRO A 57 2.67 3.16 -0.17
N LEU A 58 3.06 3.11 1.11
CA LEU A 58 2.14 3.09 2.23
C LEU A 58 2.08 4.49 2.83
N SER A 59 1.24 5.36 2.30
CA SER A 59 0.95 6.65 2.93
C SER A 59 -0.29 6.50 3.81
N LEU A 60 -0.20 6.96 5.05
CA LEU A 60 -1.21 6.74 6.09
C LEU A 60 -1.67 8.07 6.70
N PHE A 61 -2.98 8.22 6.78
CA PHE A 61 -3.63 9.21 7.62
C PHE A 61 -3.92 8.62 9.01
N ALA A 62 -3.76 9.43 10.06
CA ALA A 62 -4.13 9.02 11.40
C ALA A 62 -4.51 10.22 12.28
N PRO A 63 -5.43 10.05 13.25
CA PRO A 63 -5.69 11.06 14.26
C PRO A 63 -4.41 11.50 14.96
N GLY A 64 -4.21 12.81 15.11
CA GLY A 64 -3.00 13.39 15.71
C GLY A 64 -1.75 13.32 14.84
N ARG A 65 -1.85 12.84 13.59
CA ARG A 65 -0.74 12.63 12.66
C ARG A 65 -0.98 13.39 11.35
N PHE A 66 -0.47 12.86 10.23
CA PHE A 66 -0.73 13.41 8.91
C PHE A 66 -2.21 13.24 8.55
N ARG A 67 -2.75 14.23 7.84
CA ARG A 67 -4.16 14.38 7.46
C ARG A 67 -4.25 14.90 6.03
N ARG A 68 -5.36 14.60 5.36
CA ARG A 68 -5.59 15.02 3.98
C ARG A 68 -5.78 16.53 3.89
N VAL A 69 -6.49 17.10 4.86
CA VAL A 69 -6.81 18.53 4.95
C VAL A 69 -5.70 19.21 5.79
N PRO A 70 -4.98 20.22 5.24
CA PRO A 70 -3.89 20.89 5.95
C PRO A 70 -4.29 21.45 7.32
N GLU A 71 -5.50 21.97 7.45
CA GLU A 71 -6.04 22.55 8.67
C GLU A 71 -6.26 21.50 9.78
N GLU A 72 -6.36 20.22 9.40
CA GLU A 72 -6.55 19.11 10.34
C GLU A 72 -5.24 18.44 10.75
N LEU A 73 -4.11 18.83 10.15
CA LEU A 73 -2.80 18.24 10.45
C LEU A 73 -2.54 18.22 11.95
N HIS A 74 -2.16 17.04 12.45
CA HIS A 74 -1.85 16.80 13.86
C HIS A 74 -3.02 16.95 14.85
N LEU A 75 -4.27 17.15 14.37
CA LEU A 75 -5.44 17.17 15.23
C LEU A 75 -5.97 15.75 15.52
N PRO A 76 -6.47 15.46 16.73
CA PRO A 76 -6.89 14.11 17.16
C PRO A 76 -8.29 13.70 16.67
N GLY A 77 -8.89 14.44 15.73
CA GLY A 77 -10.23 14.14 15.22
C GLY A 77 -10.30 12.81 14.45
N PRO A 78 -11.51 12.23 14.29
CA PRO A 78 -11.69 11.02 13.50
C PRO A 78 -11.21 11.23 12.06
N LEU A 79 -10.85 10.14 11.39
CA LEU A 79 -10.53 10.15 9.97
C LEU A 79 -11.80 10.34 9.14
N THR A 80 -11.68 11.02 8.00
CA THR A 80 -12.78 11.08 7.03
C THR A 80 -12.93 9.74 6.30
N PRO A 81 -14.10 9.47 5.68
CA PRO A 81 -14.27 8.27 4.86
C PRO A 81 -13.22 8.12 3.75
N GLU A 82 -12.78 9.23 3.15
CA GLU A 82 -11.75 9.24 2.11
C GLU A 82 -10.36 8.92 2.66
N GLU A 83 -10.03 9.39 3.86
CA GLU A 83 -8.78 9.05 4.54
C GLU A 83 -8.73 7.56 4.91
N LEU A 84 -9.86 7.01 5.39
CA LEU A 84 -10.00 5.57 5.63
C LEU A 84 -9.91 4.75 4.35
N ASP A 85 -10.54 5.21 3.25
CA ASP A 85 -10.46 4.54 1.95
C ASP A 85 -9.03 4.51 1.41
N HIS A 86 -8.32 5.63 1.52
CA HIS A 86 -6.92 5.72 1.14
C HIS A 86 -6.06 4.72 1.92
N ASN A 87 -6.17 4.70 3.25
CA ASN A 87 -5.41 3.79 4.09
C ASN A 87 -5.73 2.32 3.77
N TYR A 88 -7.01 2.00 3.57
CA TYR A 88 -7.44 0.66 3.18
C TYR A 88 -6.80 0.23 1.86
N ARG A 89 -6.91 1.05 0.81
CA ARG A 89 -6.38 0.72 -0.52
C ARG A 89 -4.86 0.59 -0.54
N ALA A 90 -4.14 1.49 0.13
CA ALA A 90 -2.69 1.41 0.25
C ALA A 90 -2.25 0.13 0.99
N SER A 91 -3.01 -0.26 2.02
CA SER A 91 -2.75 -1.49 2.78
C SER A 91 -3.03 -2.73 1.94
N VAL A 92 -4.17 -2.81 1.26
CA VAL A 92 -4.51 -3.92 0.36
C VAL A 92 -3.45 -4.10 -0.74
N ALA A 93 -2.93 -3.00 -1.29
CA ALA A 93 -1.87 -3.06 -2.29
C ALA A 93 -0.59 -3.71 -1.74
N LEU A 94 -0.15 -3.34 -0.52
CA LEU A 94 1.02 -3.94 0.11
C LEU A 94 0.76 -5.31 0.76
N ALA A 95 -0.50 -5.68 0.96
CA ALA A 95 -0.91 -7.02 1.35
C ALA A 95 -0.82 -8.02 0.18
N ALA A 96 -0.78 -7.53 -1.06
CA ALA A 96 -0.71 -8.34 -2.27
C ALA A 96 0.72 -8.43 -2.88
N ASP A 97 1.60 -7.48 -2.57
CA ASP A 97 2.95 -7.35 -3.14
C ASP A 97 4.05 -7.85 -2.17
N PRO A 98 5.08 -8.58 -2.63
CA PRO A 98 5.20 -9.26 -3.93
C PRO A 98 4.37 -10.55 -4.03
N ALA A 99 3.89 -11.05 -2.90
CA ALA A 99 3.03 -12.22 -2.79
C ALA A 99 2.14 -12.07 -1.54
N PRO A 100 0.93 -12.69 -1.53
CA PRO A 100 0.02 -12.60 -0.40
C PRO A 100 0.53 -13.35 0.85
N GLY A 101 -0.04 -13.01 2.01
CA GLY A 101 0.24 -13.69 3.29
C GLY A 101 1.54 -13.21 3.95
N ASP A 102 2.38 -14.13 4.41
CA ASP A 102 3.63 -13.83 5.13
C ASP A 102 4.69 -13.10 4.31
N ASP A 103 4.64 -13.25 2.99
CA ASP A 103 5.56 -12.58 2.09
C ASP A 103 5.14 -11.15 1.76
N ALA A 104 3.93 -10.74 2.14
CA ALA A 104 3.41 -9.42 1.89
C ALA A 104 4.26 -8.36 2.59
N LEU A 105 4.63 -7.29 1.86
CA LEU A 105 5.47 -6.23 2.38
C LEU A 105 4.86 -5.53 3.60
N LEU A 106 3.53 -5.51 3.69
CA LEU A 106 2.79 -4.90 4.80
C LEU A 106 3.14 -5.53 6.16
N ALA A 107 3.35 -6.84 6.23
CA ALA A 107 3.77 -7.54 7.46
C ALA A 107 5.28 -7.80 7.50
N ARG A 108 5.89 -8.19 6.38
CA ARG A 108 7.25 -8.72 6.38
C ARG A 108 8.31 -7.65 6.63
N LYS A 109 8.13 -6.43 6.14
CA LYS A 109 9.09 -5.34 6.38
C LYS A 109 9.16 -4.95 7.87
N PRO A 110 8.05 -4.67 8.57
CA PRO A 110 8.10 -4.28 9.98
C PRO A 110 8.47 -5.41 10.97
N LEU A 111 8.66 -6.65 10.53
CA LEU A 111 8.85 -7.80 11.43
C LEU A 111 10.31 -7.97 11.91
N ALA A 112 10.51 -8.09 13.22
CA ALA A 112 11.81 -8.47 13.80
C ALA A 112 12.20 -9.93 13.50
N GLY A 113 13.51 -10.22 13.47
CA GLY A 113 14.01 -11.60 13.53
C GLY A 113 13.71 -12.49 12.32
N GLY A 114 13.47 -11.91 11.15
CA GLY A 114 13.14 -12.65 9.92
C GLY A 114 12.47 -11.83 8.83
N GLY A 115 12.14 -10.57 9.12
CA GLY A 115 11.58 -9.62 8.15
C GLY A 115 12.58 -9.08 7.12
N LEU A 116 12.06 -8.22 6.24
CA LEU A 116 12.85 -7.47 5.27
C LEU A 116 13.39 -6.17 5.89
N TYR A 117 14.43 -5.58 5.30
CA TYR A 117 14.93 -4.28 5.75
C TYR A 117 13.81 -3.22 5.73
N HIS A 118 13.61 -2.60 6.89
CA HIS A 118 12.67 -1.51 7.09
C HIS A 118 13.40 -0.32 7.71
N GLY A 119 13.40 0.81 7.00
CA GLY A 119 14.17 1.99 7.41
C GLY A 119 13.75 2.57 8.77
N GLY A 120 12.54 2.26 9.25
CA GLY A 120 12.07 2.61 10.60
C GLY A 120 12.46 1.61 11.69
N GLY A 121 13.20 0.54 11.36
CA GLY A 121 13.46 -0.58 12.27
C GLY A 121 12.28 -1.56 12.36
N ALA A 122 12.39 -2.53 13.26
CA ALA A 122 11.28 -3.43 13.55
C ALA A 122 10.15 -2.66 14.26
N VAL A 123 8.92 -2.95 13.87
CA VAL A 123 7.69 -2.44 14.49
C VAL A 123 6.98 -3.56 15.25
N PHE A 124 7.08 -4.81 14.76
CA PHE A 124 6.57 -5.99 15.43
C PHE A 124 7.71 -6.81 16.02
N ASP A 125 7.57 -7.21 17.29
CA ASP A 125 8.62 -7.94 18.03
C ASP A 125 8.88 -9.36 17.51
N GLY A 126 7.97 -9.90 16.71
CA GLY A 126 8.09 -11.21 16.09
C GLY A 126 6.74 -11.81 15.70
N PRO A 127 6.72 -13.07 15.21
CA PRO A 127 5.49 -13.71 14.71
C PRO A 127 4.39 -13.91 15.76
N THR A 128 4.73 -13.85 17.05
CA THR A 128 3.78 -13.99 18.17
C THR A 128 3.17 -12.66 18.62
N ASP A 129 3.69 -11.53 18.13
CA ASP A 129 3.17 -10.19 18.39
C ASP A 129 1.68 -10.14 18.04
N ARG A 130 0.88 -9.50 18.91
CA ARG A 130 -0.57 -9.44 18.74
C ARG A 130 -0.95 -8.64 17.49
N SER A 131 -0.34 -7.47 17.31
CA SER A 131 -0.58 -6.60 16.15
C SER A 131 -0.17 -7.29 14.86
N TYR A 132 0.96 -7.99 14.85
CA TYR A 132 1.40 -8.80 13.71
C TYR A 132 0.35 -9.86 13.34
N ARG A 133 -0.12 -10.63 14.32
CA ARG A 133 -1.12 -11.69 14.09
C ARG A 133 -2.46 -11.15 13.60
N THR A 134 -2.92 -10.02 14.13
CA THR A 134 -4.14 -9.36 13.66
C THR A 134 -3.99 -8.92 12.20
N LEU A 135 -2.87 -8.27 11.86
CA LEU A 135 -2.60 -7.84 10.49
C LEU A 135 -2.52 -9.04 9.53
N ARG A 136 -1.84 -10.12 9.93
CA ARG A 136 -1.77 -11.36 9.14
C ARG A 136 -3.12 -12.03 8.94
N ALA A 137 -3.92 -12.18 10.00
CA ALA A 137 -5.23 -12.80 9.92
C ALA A 137 -6.11 -12.08 8.89
N TRP A 138 -6.10 -10.75 8.92
CA TRP A 138 -6.81 -9.93 7.94
C TRP A 138 -6.31 -10.16 6.51
N MET A 139 -4.99 -10.23 6.28
CA MET A 139 -4.44 -10.46 4.94
C MET A 139 -4.69 -11.88 4.40
N GLU A 140 -4.70 -12.88 5.27
CA GLU A 140 -4.81 -14.30 4.87
C GLU A 140 -6.26 -14.75 4.70
N THR A 141 -7.15 -14.25 5.56
CA THR A 141 -8.54 -14.74 5.63
C THR A 141 -9.55 -13.69 5.19
N GLY A 142 -9.10 -12.45 4.99
CA GLY A 142 -9.98 -11.31 4.78
C GLY A 142 -10.90 -11.07 5.98
N ARG A 143 -10.53 -11.51 7.20
CA ARG A 143 -11.37 -11.43 8.41
C ARG A 143 -10.58 -11.06 9.64
#